data_AF-A0A654ILV3-F1
#
_entry.id   AF-A0A654ILV3-F1
#
_cell.length_a   1.000
_cell.length_b   1.000
_cell.length_c   1.000
_cell.angle_alpha   90.00
_cell.angle_beta   90.00
_cell.angle_gamma   90.00
#
_symmetry.space_group_name_H-M   'P 1'
#
loop_
_entity.id
_entity.type
_entity.pdbx_description
1 polymer ?
#
loop_
_entity_poly.entity_id
_entity_poly.type
_entity_poly.pdbx_seq_one_letter_code
_entity_poly.pdbx_strand_id
1 'polypeptide(L)'
;MIAIVSFLFFILSIFNIYFLTINNNEVIFYNNSQEKKEEEYKVHKYKDYKTREEITDLGFYKKDGVITLMSIPWHVKKVPETLPKNVKSLYKAFANRYEHHKEVTGFEKWDTSQITDMSYAFYDNHTINIDLSNWKTDNVTNMQGMFKKAVKFNNGGKPLNWMTSNVTSMNSMFGEAKSFTQDLMSWDVKKVTDNKNFSRDSGISAEPNKKPKWNNMTEDNDPIVKKPAEKQPEVIIHPPVRAPKKTIPWVKIVTPPTPTTKSNQI
;
A
#
# COMPACT_ATOMS: atom_id res chain seq x y z
N MET A 1 -40.60 65.43 -15.08
CA MET A 1 -41.17 64.96 -13.81
C MET A 1 -40.77 63.50 -13.65
N ILE A 2 -39.79 63.23 -12.76
CA ILE A 2 -39.43 61.92 -12.13
C ILE A 2 -38.87 60.83 -13.08
N ALA A 3 -37.76 60.12 -12.84
CA ALA A 3 -36.55 60.27 -12.03
C ALA A 3 -35.63 59.11 -12.50
N ILE A 4 -34.34 59.40 -12.62
CA ILE A 4 -33.27 58.40 -12.72
C ILE A 4 -33.28 57.57 -11.44
N VAL A 5 -33.36 56.23 -11.54
CA VAL A 5 -32.97 55.32 -10.45
C VAL A 5 -31.81 54.48 -10.94
N SER A 6 -30.62 54.95 -10.56
CA SER A 6 -29.39 54.19 -10.46
C SER A 6 -29.43 53.38 -9.16
N PHE A 7 -29.15 52.07 -9.17
CA PHE A 7 -28.24 51.45 -8.19
C PHE A 7 -27.91 49.99 -8.50
N LEU A 8 -26.64 49.76 -8.81
CA LEU A 8 -25.77 48.68 -8.30
C LEU A 8 -26.44 47.61 -7.39
N PHE A 9 -26.44 46.35 -7.83
CA PHE A 9 -26.24 45.22 -6.91
C PHE A 9 -24.85 44.62 -7.14
N PHE A 10 -24.16 44.47 -6.02
CA PHE A 10 -22.73 44.22 -5.86
C PHE A 10 -22.44 42.71 -5.84
N ILE A 11 -21.55 42.26 -6.71
CA ILE A 11 -20.48 41.24 -6.53
C ILE A 11 -20.79 39.79 -6.05
N LEU A 12 -20.33 38.85 -6.91
CA LEU A 12 -19.88 37.45 -6.72
C LEU A 12 -20.91 36.37 -6.32
N SER A 13 -21.19 35.44 -7.25
CA SER A 13 -20.82 34.02 -7.12
C SER A 13 -21.41 33.16 -8.26
N ILE A 14 -20.53 32.74 -9.18
CA ILE A 14 -20.58 31.50 -9.99
C ILE A 14 -21.59 31.42 -11.14
N PHE A 15 -21.04 31.46 -12.37
CA PHE A 15 -21.56 30.93 -13.64
C PHE A 15 -23.03 30.52 -13.70
N ASN A 16 -23.87 31.37 -14.29
CA ASN A 16 -24.97 30.94 -15.15
C ASN A 16 -25.22 32.03 -16.19
N ILE A 17 -24.67 31.85 -17.38
CA ILE A 17 -24.90 32.73 -18.53
C ILE A 17 -26.31 32.41 -19.05
N TYR A 18 -27.28 33.28 -18.78
CA TYR A 18 -28.62 33.21 -19.37
C TYR A 18 -28.60 33.94 -20.71
N PHE A 19 -28.80 33.23 -21.82
CA PHE A 19 -29.06 33.86 -23.11
C PHE A 19 -30.56 34.18 -23.23
N LEU A 20 -30.92 35.45 -23.42
CA LEU A 20 -32.26 35.85 -23.84
C LEU A 20 -32.34 35.79 -25.37
N THR A 21 -33.32 35.06 -25.90
CA THR A 21 -33.91 35.36 -27.21
C THR A 21 -35.40 35.65 -26.99
N ILE A 22 -35.86 36.82 -27.41
CA ILE A 22 -37.27 37.19 -27.37
C ILE A 22 -37.84 36.83 -28.74
N ASN A 23 -38.65 35.77 -28.81
CA ASN A 23 -39.64 35.62 -29.86
C ASN A 23 -40.86 34.89 -29.27
N ASN A 24 -42.00 35.57 -29.30
CA ASN A 24 -43.35 35.06 -29.01
C ASN A 24 -43.56 34.38 -27.64
N ASN A 25 -43.78 35.20 -26.60
CA ASN A 25 -44.55 34.91 -25.38
C ASN A 25 -44.28 33.64 -24.55
N GLU A 26 -43.18 32.90 -24.75
CA GLU A 26 -42.74 31.88 -23.80
C GLU A 26 -41.33 32.19 -23.27
N VAL A 27 -41.22 32.23 -21.93
CA VAL A 27 -39.93 32.29 -21.25
C VAL A 27 -39.42 30.85 -21.11
N ILE A 28 -38.54 30.44 -22.01
CA ILE A 28 -37.88 29.13 -21.94
C ILE A 28 -36.58 29.28 -21.14
N PHE A 29 -36.55 28.71 -19.94
CA PHE A 29 -35.34 28.63 -19.12
C PHE A 29 -34.50 27.43 -19.57
N TYR A 30 -33.36 27.69 -20.22
CA TYR A 30 -32.36 26.65 -20.45
C TYR A 30 -31.46 26.51 -19.22
N ASN A 31 -31.78 25.55 -18.35
CA ASN A 31 -30.85 25.11 -17.31
C ASN A 31 -29.70 24.35 -17.98
N ASN A 32 -28.56 25.00 -18.15
CA ASN A 32 -27.32 24.31 -18.50
C ASN A 32 -26.64 23.82 -17.21
N SER A 33 -27.31 22.93 -16.47
CA SER A 33 -26.66 22.18 -15.41
C SER A 33 -25.75 21.15 -16.07
N GLN A 34 -24.52 21.54 -16.37
CA GLN A 34 -23.47 20.57 -16.63
C GLN A 34 -23.28 19.79 -15.33
N GLU A 35 -23.96 18.64 -15.19
CA GLU A 35 -23.61 17.66 -14.17
C GLU A 35 -22.10 17.46 -14.25
N LYS A 36 -21.40 17.81 -13.18
CA LYS A 36 -19.96 17.68 -13.10
C LYS A 36 -19.64 16.19 -13.17
N LYS A 37 -19.39 15.69 -14.38
CA LYS A 37 -19.11 14.27 -14.65
C LYS A 37 -18.00 13.83 -13.70
N GLU A 38 -18.31 12.84 -12.86
CA GLU A 38 -17.39 12.38 -11.83
C GLU A 38 -16.08 11.93 -12.49
N GLU A 39 -14.93 12.41 -11.99
CA GLU A 39 -13.64 12.04 -12.56
C GLU A 39 -13.44 10.52 -12.41
N GLU A 40 -13.26 9.83 -13.54
CA GLU A 40 -13.16 8.36 -13.59
C GLU A 40 -11.70 7.86 -13.65
N TYR A 41 -10.74 8.78 -13.83
CA TYR A 41 -9.32 8.46 -13.93
C TYR A 41 -8.47 9.62 -13.44
N LYS A 42 -7.44 9.30 -12.66
CA LYS A 42 -6.47 10.25 -12.12
C LYS A 42 -5.17 9.54 -11.78
N VAL A 43 -4.03 10.14 -12.09
CA VAL A 43 -2.72 9.62 -11.67
C VAL A 43 -2.30 10.19 -10.32
N HIS A 44 -1.46 9.44 -9.59
CA HIS A 44 -0.85 9.94 -8.36
C HIS A 44 -0.05 11.22 -8.63
N LYS A 45 -0.19 12.21 -7.75
CA LYS A 45 0.75 13.35 -7.69
C LYS A 45 1.72 13.15 -6.55
N TYR A 46 2.95 13.58 -6.78
CA TYR A 46 4.04 13.42 -5.84
C TYR A 46 4.50 14.78 -5.35
N LYS A 47 4.98 14.82 -4.10
CA LYS A 47 5.61 16.02 -3.54
C LYS A 47 6.89 16.40 -4.29
N ASP A 48 7.67 15.38 -4.67
CA ASP A 48 8.87 15.50 -5.50
C ASP A 48 8.83 14.44 -6.61
N TYR A 49 8.89 14.91 -7.85
CA TYR A 49 8.82 14.07 -9.05
C TYR A 49 10.09 13.27 -9.33
N LYS A 50 11.24 13.65 -8.74
CA LYS A 50 12.50 12.91 -8.92
C LYS A 50 12.52 11.67 -8.04
N THR A 51 12.22 11.84 -6.75
CA THR A 51 12.26 10.76 -5.76
C THR A 51 10.97 9.94 -5.75
N ARG A 52 9.80 10.57 -5.90
CA ARG A 52 8.47 9.93 -5.87
C ARG A 52 8.23 9.10 -4.60
N GLU A 53 8.73 9.57 -3.47
CA GLU A 53 8.62 8.86 -2.19
C GLU A 53 7.37 9.27 -1.37
N GLU A 54 6.76 10.42 -1.64
CA GLU A 54 5.56 10.92 -0.96
C GLU A 54 4.50 11.28 -2.00
N ILE A 55 3.36 10.58 -1.96
CA ILE A 55 2.16 10.92 -2.74
C ILE A 55 1.41 12.02 -1.98
N THR A 56 1.02 13.07 -2.68
CA THR A 56 0.22 14.19 -2.14
C THR A 56 -1.23 14.15 -2.60
N ASP A 57 -1.50 13.46 -3.71
CA ASP A 57 -2.83 13.34 -4.29
C ASP A 57 -2.98 11.94 -4.89
N LEU A 58 -3.93 11.16 -4.37
CA LEU A 58 -4.12 9.77 -4.76
C LEU A 58 -4.80 9.68 -6.12
N GLY A 59 -4.19 8.89 -7.00
CA GLY A 59 -4.75 8.48 -8.28
C GLY A 59 -5.69 7.29 -8.15
N PHE A 60 -6.58 7.16 -9.12
CA PHE A 60 -7.57 6.08 -9.23
C PHE A 60 -7.95 5.88 -10.70
N TYR A 61 -8.62 4.77 -10.99
CA TYR A 61 -9.12 4.44 -12.32
C TYR A 61 -10.44 3.69 -12.21
N LYS A 62 -11.31 3.83 -13.20
CA LYS A 62 -12.56 3.06 -13.29
C LYS A 62 -12.30 1.71 -13.93
N LYS A 63 -12.77 0.66 -13.26
CA LYS A 63 -12.78 -0.71 -13.76
C LYS A 63 -14.15 -1.31 -13.48
N ASP A 64 -14.82 -1.79 -14.53
CA ASP A 64 -16.13 -2.45 -14.42
C ASP A 64 -17.18 -1.61 -13.65
N GLY A 65 -17.18 -0.29 -13.86
CA GLY A 65 -18.10 0.63 -13.16
C GLY A 65 -17.62 1.11 -11.78
N VAL A 66 -16.54 0.54 -11.26
CA VAL A 66 -16.04 0.79 -9.89
C VAL A 66 -14.77 1.63 -9.94
N ILE A 67 -14.75 2.74 -9.19
CA ILE A 67 -13.53 3.54 -9.01
C ILE A 67 -12.58 2.81 -8.06
N THR A 68 -11.41 2.44 -8.59
CA THR A 68 -10.38 1.64 -7.93
C THR A 68 -9.15 2.49 -7.68
N LEU A 69 -8.61 2.43 -6.47
CA LEU A 69 -7.37 3.13 -6.13
C LEU A 69 -6.23 2.63 -7.03
N MET A 70 -5.46 3.58 -7.57
CA MET A 70 -4.25 3.22 -8.32
C MET A 70 -3.22 2.66 -7.34
N SER A 71 -2.61 1.52 -7.68
CA SER A 71 -1.63 0.86 -6.80
C SER A 71 -0.52 1.83 -6.37
N ILE A 72 -0.09 1.72 -5.12
CA ILE A 72 0.92 2.56 -4.49
C ILE A 72 2.30 1.94 -4.76
N PRO A 73 3.18 2.57 -5.55
CA PRO A 73 4.48 2.02 -5.92
C PRO A 73 5.35 1.65 -4.71
N TRP A 74 6.12 0.57 -4.82
CA TRP A 74 6.91 -0.02 -3.73
C TRP A 74 7.93 0.93 -3.08
N HIS A 75 8.38 1.97 -3.79
CA HIS A 75 9.31 2.99 -3.28
C HIS A 75 8.62 4.12 -2.51
N VAL A 76 7.30 4.24 -2.58
CA VAL A 76 6.54 5.25 -1.83
C VAL A 76 6.57 4.91 -0.34
N LYS A 77 6.93 5.90 0.47
CA LYS A 77 7.05 5.87 1.93
C LYS A 77 5.86 6.52 2.64
N LYS A 78 5.13 7.39 1.93
CA LYS A 78 4.00 8.12 2.51
C LYS A 78 2.91 8.43 1.48
N VAL A 79 1.66 8.25 1.90
CA VAL A 79 0.44 8.63 1.17
C VAL A 79 -0.33 9.69 1.97
N PRO A 80 -1.26 10.45 1.37
CA PRO A 80 -2.04 11.43 2.12
C PRO A 80 -2.98 10.71 3.11
N GLU A 81 -3.28 11.37 4.23
CA GLU A 81 -4.13 10.84 5.30
C GLU A 81 -5.61 10.69 4.93
N THR A 82 -5.99 11.06 3.71
CA THR A 82 -7.37 11.00 3.22
C THR A 82 -7.45 10.17 1.95
N LEU A 83 -8.41 9.25 1.94
CA LEU A 83 -8.77 8.47 0.77
C LEU A 83 -9.79 9.27 -0.08
N PRO A 84 -9.69 9.29 -1.42
CA PRO A 84 -10.69 9.93 -2.25
C PRO A 84 -12.08 9.30 -2.05
N LYS A 85 -13.10 10.12 -1.80
CA LYS A 85 -14.46 9.66 -1.40
C LYS A 85 -15.16 8.78 -2.44
N ASN A 86 -14.80 8.93 -3.71
CA ASN A 86 -15.38 8.18 -4.82
C ASN A 86 -14.74 6.79 -4.98
N VAL A 87 -13.57 6.52 -4.38
CA VAL A 87 -12.93 5.21 -4.43
C VAL A 87 -13.78 4.19 -3.67
N LYS A 88 -14.05 3.06 -4.33
CA LYS A 88 -14.82 1.92 -3.81
C LYS A 88 -14.00 0.63 -3.75
N SER A 89 -12.85 0.56 -4.43
CA SER A 89 -11.96 -0.61 -4.42
C SER A 89 -10.53 -0.24 -4.05
N LEU A 90 -9.93 -1.04 -3.16
CA LEU A 90 -8.52 -1.04 -2.80
C LEU A 90 -7.76 -2.19 -3.48
N TYR A 91 -8.28 -2.72 -4.59
CA TYR A 91 -7.68 -3.85 -5.30
C TYR A 91 -6.19 -3.62 -5.56
N LYS A 92 -5.34 -4.46 -4.96
CA LYS A 92 -3.86 -4.40 -5.05
C LYS A 92 -3.24 -3.05 -4.67
N ALA A 93 -3.90 -2.26 -3.84
CA ALA A 93 -3.44 -0.92 -3.45
C ALA A 93 -1.98 -0.91 -2.93
N PHE A 94 -1.59 -1.91 -2.12
CA PHE A 94 -0.27 -2.01 -1.50
C PHE A 94 0.39 -3.38 -1.75
N ALA A 95 0.08 -4.03 -2.86
CA ALA A 95 0.62 -5.34 -3.19
C ALA A 95 2.13 -5.31 -3.55
N ASN A 96 2.79 -6.46 -3.43
CA ASN A 96 4.17 -6.73 -3.88
C ASN A 96 5.22 -5.81 -3.25
N ARG A 97 5.32 -5.85 -1.91
CA ARG A 97 6.37 -5.14 -1.16
C ARG A 97 7.22 -6.14 -0.40
N TYR A 98 8.53 -6.16 -0.63
CA TYR A 98 9.43 -7.13 -0.01
C TYR A 98 10.24 -6.51 1.13
N GLU A 99 10.97 -7.32 1.87
CA GLU A 99 11.64 -6.91 3.12
C GLU A 99 12.65 -5.76 2.97
N HIS A 100 13.24 -5.61 1.79
CA HIS A 100 14.19 -4.52 1.49
C HIS A 100 13.50 -3.21 1.07
N HIS A 101 12.18 -3.23 0.83
CA HIS A 101 11.40 -2.03 0.57
C HIS A 101 11.11 -1.29 1.88
N LYS A 102 10.85 0.01 1.76
CA LYS A 102 10.47 0.85 2.90
C LYS A 102 8.98 0.66 3.22
N GLU A 103 8.67 0.75 4.51
CA GLU A 103 7.31 0.84 4.99
C GLU A 103 6.64 2.11 4.45
N VAL A 104 5.36 1.99 4.10
CA VAL A 104 4.50 3.10 3.68
C VAL A 104 3.61 3.49 4.86
N THR A 105 3.43 4.80 5.08
CA THR A 105 2.59 5.36 6.15
C THR A 105 1.56 6.32 5.58
N GLY A 106 0.57 6.71 6.39
CA GLY A 106 -0.44 7.71 6.06
C GLY A 106 -1.81 7.13 5.66
N PHE A 107 -2.00 5.81 5.70
CA PHE A 107 -3.28 5.16 5.40
C PHE A 107 -3.95 4.51 6.62
N GLU A 108 -3.33 4.59 7.78
CA GLU A 108 -3.77 3.99 9.04
C GLU A 108 -5.16 4.49 9.46
N LYS A 109 -5.48 5.73 9.09
CA LYS A 109 -6.71 6.44 9.47
C LYS A 109 -7.65 6.73 8.29
N TRP A 110 -7.44 6.09 7.13
CA TRP A 110 -8.36 6.25 6.01
C TRP A 110 -9.79 5.86 6.40
N ASP A 111 -10.77 6.67 6.00
CA ASP A 111 -12.17 6.29 6.09
C ASP A 111 -12.50 5.32 4.96
N THR A 112 -12.51 4.03 5.28
CA THR A 112 -12.82 2.96 4.33
C THR A 112 -14.31 2.60 4.27
N SER A 113 -15.21 3.40 4.87
CA SER A 113 -16.66 3.11 4.90
C SER A 113 -17.28 2.90 3.52
N GLN A 114 -16.69 3.48 2.48
CA GLN A 114 -17.20 3.38 1.11
C GLN A 114 -16.59 2.22 0.31
N ILE A 115 -15.66 1.46 0.90
CA ILE A 115 -14.94 0.41 0.19
C ILE A 115 -15.76 -0.88 0.18
N THR A 116 -15.95 -1.43 -1.01
CA THR A 116 -16.68 -2.68 -1.24
C THR A 116 -15.75 -3.84 -1.62
N ASP A 117 -14.53 -3.53 -2.07
CA ASP A 117 -13.54 -4.51 -2.52
C ASP A 117 -12.16 -4.21 -1.93
N MET A 118 -11.65 -5.12 -1.12
CA MET A 118 -10.30 -5.09 -0.53
C MET A 118 -9.42 -6.23 -1.06
N SER A 119 -9.83 -6.89 -2.15
CA SER A 119 -9.12 -8.05 -2.67
C SER A 119 -7.66 -7.71 -3.01
N TYR A 120 -6.75 -8.54 -2.53
CA TYR A 120 -5.31 -8.43 -2.74
C TYR A 120 -4.68 -7.10 -2.29
N ALA A 121 -5.35 -6.29 -1.45
CA ALA A 121 -4.87 -4.96 -1.08
C ALA A 121 -3.43 -4.99 -0.52
N PHE A 122 -3.05 -6.02 0.23
CA PHE A 122 -1.71 -6.24 0.77
C PHE A 122 -1.10 -7.59 0.32
N TYR A 123 -1.48 -8.07 -0.87
CA TYR A 123 -0.93 -9.30 -1.44
C TYR A 123 0.59 -9.22 -1.55
N ASP A 124 1.31 -10.23 -1.04
CA ASP A 124 2.76 -10.34 -1.09
C ASP A 124 3.47 -9.09 -0.51
N ASN A 125 2.92 -8.55 0.58
CA ASN A 125 3.46 -7.40 1.30
C ASN A 125 4.16 -7.84 2.59
N HIS A 126 5.48 -7.95 2.56
CA HIS A 126 6.36 -8.30 3.66
C HIS A 126 6.72 -7.12 4.57
N THR A 127 6.18 -5.93 4.30
CA THR A 127 6.48 -4.69 5.06
C THR A 127 5.34 -4.29 6.00
N ILE A 128 4.12 -4.78 5.77
CA ILE A 128 2.93 -4.40 6.54
C ILE A 128 2.84 -5.13 7.88
N ASN A 129 2.75 -4.36 8.98
CA ASN A 129 2.35 -4.87 10.29
C ASN A 129 1.81 -3.74 11.20
N ILE A 130 0.98 -2.87 10.63
CA ILE A 130 0.40 -1.73 11.35
C ILE A 130 -1.01 -2.04 11.83
N ASP A 131 -1.50 -1.23 12.77
CA ASP A 131 -2.88 -1.31 13.28
C ASP A 131 -3.89 -0.79 12.24
N LEU A 132 -4.72 -1.69 11.71
CA LEU A 132 -5.82 -1.43 10.78
C LEU A 132 -7.19 -1.55 11.44
N SER A 133 -7.27 -1.55 12.77
CA SER A 133 -8.52 -1.74 13.51
C SER A 133 -9.53 -0.60 13.29
N ASN A 134 -9.07 0.56 12.82
CA ASN A 134 -9.93 1.71 12.48
C ASN A 134 -10.57 1.62 11.09
N TRP A 135 -10.15 0.66 10.25
CA TRP A 135 -10.75 0.47 8.95
C TRP A 135 -12.18 -0.07 9.09
N LYS A 136 -13.13 0.65 8.49
CA LYS A 136 -14.53 0.26 8.39
C LYS A 136 -14.69 -0.75 7.25
N THR A 137 -15.26 -1.90 7.57
CA THR A 137 -15.38 -3.06 6.67
C THR A 137 -16.82 -3.49 6.44
N ASP A 138 -17.79 -2.75 6.99
CA ASP A 138 -19.22 -3.05 6.94
C ASP A 138 -19.79 -3.14 5.51
N ASN A 139 -19.21 -2.43 4.54
CA ASN A 139 -19.64 -2.49 3.12
C ASN A 139 -18.77 -3.43 2.26
N VAL A 140 -17.74 -4.06 2.83
CA VAL A 140 -16.82 -4.91 2.07
C VAL A 140 -17.48 -6.24 1.75
N THR A 141 -17.44 -6.60 0.47
CA THR A 141 -17.99 -7.86 -0.05
C THR A 141 -16.90 -8.84 -0.50
N ASN A 142 -15.70 -8.34 -0.80
CA ASN A 142 -14.58 -9.15 -1.27
C ASN A 142 -13.29 -8.83 -0.49
N MET A 143 -12.74 -9.85 0.18
CA MET A 143 -11.46 -9.80 0.91
C MET A 143 -10.45 -10.85 0.38
N GLN A 144 -10.70 -11.38 -0.83
CA GLN A 144 -9.86 -12.39 -1.45
C GLN A 144 -8.38 -11.99 -1.43
N GLY A 145 -7.54 -12.85 -0.86
CA GLY A 145 -6.09 -12.72 -0.87
C GLY A 145 -5.55 -11.43 -0.25
N MET A 146 -6.34 -10.72 0.57
CA MET A 146 -6.00 -9.40 1.09
C MET A 146 -4.61 -9.37 1.76
N PHE A 147 -4.26 -10.41 2.52
CA PHE A 147 -2.97 -10.58 3.20
C PHE A 147 -2.23 -11.85 2.77
N LYS A 148 -2.57 -12.41 1.60
CA LYS A 148 -1.88 -13.60 1.10
C LYS A 148 -0.39 -13.27 0.94
N LYS A 149 0.49 -14.09 1.52
CA LYS A 149 1.95 -13.89 1.61
C LYS A 149 2.39 -12.62 2.34
N ALA A 150 1.53 -11.98 3.13
CA ALA A 150 1.93 -10.89 4.00
C ALA A 150 2.66 -11.44 5.24
N VAL A 151 3.89 -11.94 5.05
CA VAL A 151 4.57 -12.81 6.02
C VAL A 151 4.77 -12.20 7.42
N LYS A 152 4.82 -10.86 7.53
CA LYS A 152 4.99 -10.14 8.81
C LYS A 152 3.68 -9.66 9.44
N PHE A 153 2.57 -9.76 8.72
CA PHE A 153 1.32 -9.14 9.15
C PHE A 153 0.72 -9.84 10.37
N ASN A 154 0.50 -9.08 11.44
CA ASN A 154 -0.28 -9.48 12.61
C ASN A 154 -1.05 -8.29 13.20
N ASN A 155 -1.47 -7.35 12.33
CA ASN A 155 -2.20 -6.12 12.70
C ASN A 155 -1.54 -5.29 13.82
N GLY A 156 -0.20 -5.20 13.84
CA GLY A 156 0.52 -4.48 14.90
C GLY A 156 0.28 -5.06 16.32
N GLY A 157 -0.15 -6.32 16.41
CA GLY A 157 -0.54 -6.97 17.66
C GLY A 157 -1.90 -6.52 18.22
N LYS A 158 -2.68 -5.72 17.48
CA LYS A 158 -4.02 -5.28 17.87
C LYS A 158 -5.10 -6.24 17.33
N PRO A 159 -6.20 -6.50 18.05
CA PRO A 159 -7.28 -7.35 17.54
C PRO A 159 -7.89 -6.83 16.24
N LEU A 160 -8.16 -7.70 15.26
CA LEU A 160 -8.85 -7.34 14.02
C LEU A 160 -10.38 -7.34 14.22
N ASN A 161 -10.91 -6.24 14.75
CA ASN A 161 -12.33 -6.05 15.04
C ASN A 161 -13.13 -5.56 13.81
N TRP A 162 -13.09 -6.34 12.73
CA TRP A 162 -13.78 -6.01 11.48
C TRP A 162 -15.20 -6.57 11.41
N MET A 163 -16.08 -5.85 10.71
CA MET A 163 -17.43 -6.32 10.40
C MET A 163 -17.39 -7.09 9.07
N THR A 164 -17.67 -8.39 9.12
CA THR A 164 -17.54 -9.29 7.97
C THR A 164 -18.86 -9.85 7.45
N SER A 165 -19.99 -9.41 8.02
CA SER A 165 -21.34 -9.94 7.71
C SER A 165 -21.79 -9.75 6.25
N ASN A 166 -21.12 -8.89 5.49
CA ASN A 166 -21.36 -8.67 4.06
C ASN A 166 -20.32 -9.33 3.14
N VAL A 167 -19.27 -9.93 3.69
CA VAL A 167 -18.19 -10.55 2.91
C VAL A 167 -18.67 -11.86 2.30
N THR A 168 -18.42 -12.04 1.01
CA THR A 168 -18.79 -13.22 0.23
C THR A 168 -17.57 -14.07 -0.17
N SER A 169 -16.40 -13.46 -0.33
CA SER A 169 -15.14 -14.16 -0.61
C SER A 169 -14.04 -13.78 0.37
N MET A 170 -13.44 -14.80 0.98
CA MET A 170 -12.23 -14.73 1.81
C MET A 170 -11.14 -15.68 1.29
N ASN A 171 -11.23 -16.09 0.02
CA ASN A 171 -10.30 -17.02 -0.60
C ASN A 171 -8.85 -16.56 -0.40
N SER A 172 -8.01 -17.44 0.14
CA SER A 172 -6.60 -17.19 0.43
C SER A 172 -6.31 -15.96 1.29
N MET A 173 -7.28 -15.39 2.04
CA MET A 173 -7.14 -14.09 2.70
C MET A 173 -5.85 -13.95 3.53
N PHE A 174 -5.49 -15.00 4.28
CA PHE A 174 -4.27 -15.09 5.09
C PHE A 174 -3.33 -16.21 4.63
N GLY A 175 -3.53 -16.77 3.44
CA GLY A 175 -2.68 -17.85 2.93
C GLY A 175 -1.20 -17.42 2.93
N GLU A 176 -0.32 -18.20 3.53
CA GLU A 176 1.12 -17.93 3.70
C GLU A 176 1.45 -16.69 4.56
N ALA A 177 0.48 -16.12 5.30
CA ALA A 177 0.72 -15.06 6.29
C ALA A 177 1.30 -15.65 7.58
N LYS A 178 2.60 -15.92 7.57
CA LYS A 178 3.29 -16.73 8.58
C LYS A 178 3.20 -16.20 10.02
N SER A 179 3.26 -14.88 10.22
CA SER A 179 3.17 -14.28 11.55
C SER A 179 1.73 -14.06 12.04
N PHE A 180 0.73 -14.30 11.21
CA PHE A 180 -0.66 -14.02 11.54
C PHE A 180 -1.21 -15.05 12.54
N THR A 181 -1.59 -14.61 13.74
CA THR A 181 -1.97 -15.49 14.87
C THR A 181 -3.22 -15.03 15.63
N GLN A 182 -3.96 -14.07 15.07
CA GLN A 182 -5.14 -13.44 15.68
C GLN A 182 -6.30 -14.42 15.84
N ASP A 183 -7.14 -14.17 16.85
CA ASP A 183 -8.43 -14.85 17.01
C ASP A 183 -9.50 -14.18 16.14
N LEU A 184 -10.11 -14.96 15.26
CA LEU A 184 -11.15 -14.56 14.30
C LEU A 184 -12.50 -15.24 14.57
N MET A 185 -12.68 -15.92 15.70
CA MET A 185 -13.91 -16.64 16.02
C MET A 185 -15.17 -15.76 16.02
N SER A 186 -15.01 -14.45 16.27
CA SER A 186 -16.11 -13.49 16.36
C SER A 186 -16.62 -12.99 15.01
N TRP A 187 -15.93 -13.31 13.90
CA TRP A 187 -16.31 -12.85 12.57
C TRP A 187 -17.61 -13.51 12.11
N ASP A 188 -18.57 -12.70 11.63
CA ASP A 188 -19.80 -13.19 11.02
C ASP A 188 -19.55 -13.54 9.55
N VAL A 189 -19.38 -14.83 9.28
CA VAL A 189 -19.05 -15.37 7.96
C VAL A 189 -20.23 -16.08 7.28
N LYS A 190 -21.47 -15.79 7.69
CA LYS A 190 -22.66 -16.47 7.14
C LYS A 190 -22.86 -16.31 5.63
N LYS A 191 -22.39 -15.19 5.05
CA LYS A 191 -22.48 -14.91 3.62
C LYS A 191 -21.24 -15.36 2.83
N VAL A 192 -20.19 -15.84 3.50
CA VAL A 192 -18.99 -16.30 2.80
C VAL A 192 -19.33 -17.58 2.05
N THR A 193 -19.09 -17.58 0.74
CA THR A 193 -19.28 -18.73 -0.14
C THR A 193 -17.96 -19.30 -0.67
N ASP A 194 -16.85 -18.56 -0.51
CA ASP A 194 -15.52 -18.99 -0.93
C ASP A 194 -14.48 -18.66 0.16
N ASN A 195 -14.02 -19.70 0.85
CA ASN A 195 -12.99 -19.66 1.89
C ASN A 195 -11.77 -20.55 1.54
N LYS A 196 -11.63 -20.97 0.28
CA LYS A 196 -10.54 -21.86 -0.13
C LYS A 196 -9.19 -21.24 0.22
N ASN A 197 -8.26 -22.02 0.76
CA ASN A 197 -6.92 -21.60 1.17
C ASN A 197 -6.87 -20.47 2.22
N PHE A 198 -7.99 -20.14 2.89
CA PHE A 198 -8.11 -18.98 3.77
C PHE A 198 -6.89 -18.74 4.67
N SER A 199 -6.40 -19.81 5.31
CA SER A 199 -5.30 -19.79 6.26
C SER A 199 -4.16 -20.75 5.90
N ARG A 200 -4.13 -21.30 4.69
CA ARG A 200 -3.11 -22.28 4.24
C ARG A 200 -1.70 -21.77 4.52
N ASP A 201 -0.89 -22.53 5.25
CA ASP A 201 0.52 -22.18 5.60
C ASP A 201 0.67 -20.82 6.34
N SER A 202 -0.37 -20.36 7.01
CA SER A 202 -0.34 -19.18 7.90
C SER A 202 -0.09 -19.57 9.36
N GLY A 203 0.16 -18.58 10.22
CA GLY A 203 0.34 -18.81 11.66
C GLY A 203 -0.91 -19.37 12.38
N ILE A 204 -2.12 -19.13 11.86
CA ILE A 204 -3.37 -19.71 12.38
C ILE A 204 -3.74 -21.05 11.74
N SER A 205 -2.95 -21.57 10.79
CA SER A 205 -3.30 -22.77 10.01
C SER A 205 -3.60 -23.99 10.89
N ALA A 206 -2.85 -24.16 11.97
CA ALA A 206 -2.96 -25.25 12.94
C ALA A 206 -3.86 -24.95 14.16
N GLU A 207 -4.55 -23.81 14.17
CA GLU A 207 -5.36 -23.32 15.30
C GLU A 207 -6.83 -23.23 14.90
N PRO A 208 -7.56 -24.36 14.75
CA PRO A 208 -8.94 -24.36 14.26
C PRO A 208 -9.90 -23.56 15.13
N ASN A 209 -9.61 -23.45 16.43
CA ASN A 209 -10.35 -22.65 17.41
C ASN A 209 -10.05 -21.14 17.33
N LYS A 210 -9.19 -20.66 16.42
CA LYS A 210 -9.01 -19.23 16.16
C LYS A 210 -9.55 -18.81 14.80
N LYS A 211 -10.04 -19.77 14.01
CA LYS A 211 -10.59 -19.52 12.67
C LYS A 211 -12.07 -19.13 12.75
N PRO A 212 -12.60 -18.40 11.74
CA PRO A 212 -14.04 -18.14 11.67
C PRO A 212 -14.85 -19.44 11.63
N LYS A 213 -16.04 -19.41 12.23
CA LYS A 213 -16.99 -20.53 12.18
C LYS A 213 -17.71 -20.54 10.85
N TRP A 214 -17.12 -21.21 9.86
CA TRP A 214 -17.68 -21.33 8.52
C TRP A 214 -19.08 -21.95 8.53
N ASN A 215 -20.01 -21.33 7.80
CA ASN A 215 -21.39 -21.79 7.71
C ASN A 215 -21.50 -22.93 6.68
N ASN A 216 -21.72 -24.16 7.14
CA ASN A 216 -21.91 -25.35 6.29
C ASN A 216 -20.79 -25.61 5.27
N MET A 217 -19.56 -25.20 5.56
CA MET A 217 -18.40 -25.47 4.72
C MET A 217 -17.15 -25.67 5.55
N THR A 218 -16.20 -26.42 5.01
CA THR A 218 -14.84 -26.55 5.55
C THR A 218 -13.88 -25.71 4.74
N GLU A 219 -12.78 -25.28 5.34
CA GLU A 219 -11.68 -24.67 4.60
C GLU A 219 -10.97 -25.75 3.77
N ASP A 220 -11.12 -25.72 2.46
CA ASP A 220 -10.35 -26.57 1.54
C ASP A 220 -8.98 -25.94 1.26
N ASN A 221 -7.91 -26.71 1.49
CA ASN A 221 -6.54 -26.24 1.39
C ASN A 221 -5.78 -27.06 0.34
N ASP A 222 -5.20 -26.37 -0.65
CA ASP A 222 -4.31 -26.98 -1.61
C ASP A 222 -3.09 -27.59 -0.89
N PRO A 223 -2.50 -28.68 -1.39
CA PRO A 223 -1.32 -29.29 -0.79
C PRO A 223 -0.17 -28.29 -0.62
N ILE A 224 0.53 -28.35 0.52
CA ILE A 224 1.75 -27.57 0.73
C ILE A 224 2.90 -28.30 0.04
N VAL A 225 3.20 -27.90 -1.20
CA VAL A 225 4.40 -28.36 -1.90
C VAL A 225 5.60 -27.64 -1.28
N LYS A 226 6.29 -28.29 -0.33
CA LYS A 226 7.54 -27.77 0.21
C LYS A 226 8.57 -27.76 -0.91
N LYS A 227 9.12 -26.58 -1.25
CA LYS A 227 10.31 -26.48 -2.11
C LYS A 227 11.40 -27.35 -1.45
N PRO A 228 12.05 -28.28 -2.18
CA PRO A 228 13.17 -29.03 -1.64
C PRO A 228 14.18 -28.07 -1.04
N ALA A 229 14.71 -28.39 0.14
CA ALA A 229 15.76 -27.58 0.76
C ALA A 229 16.90 -27.39 -0.27
N GLU A 230 17.18 -26.14 -0.63
CA GLU A 230 18.35 -25.82 -1.45
C GLU A 230 19.57 -26.22 -0.63
N LYS A 231 20.19 -27.36 -0.98
CA LYS A 231 21.53 -27.68 -0.49
C LYS A 231 22.43 -26.55 -0.96
N GLN A 232 22.96 -25.76 -0.03
CA GLN A 232 23.99 -24.79 -0.40
C GLN A 232 25.13 -25.56 -1.07
N PRO A 233 25.62 -25.10 -2.25
CA PRO A 233 26.75 -25.75 -2.88
C PRO A 233 27.92 -25.74 -1.91
N GLU A 234 28.56 -26.90 -1.74
CA GLU A 234 29.75 -27.02 -0.91
C GLU A 234 30.83 -26.06 -1.45
N VAL A 235 31.21 -25.08 -0.65
CA VAL A 235 32.29 -24.15 -1.02
C VAL A 235 33.60 -24.92 -0.95
N ILE A 236 34.07 -25.41 -2.10
CA ILE A 236 35.42 -25.97 -2.21
C ILE A 236 36.40 -24.79 -2.09
N ILE A 237 36.91 -24.58 -0.88
CA ILE A 237 37.98 -23.60 -0.65
C ILE A 237 39.28 -24.21 -1.19
N HIS A 238 39.69 -23.80 -2.39
CA HIS A 238 41.03 -24.14 -2.86
C HIS A 238 42.07 -23.47 -1.96
N PRO A 239 43.07 -24.21 -1.44
CA PRO A 239 44.13 -23.60 -0.66
C PRO A 239 44.86 -22.55 -1.51
N PRO A 240 45.28 -21.42 -0.93
CA PRO A 240 45.97 -20.37 -1.66
C PRO A 240 47.24 -20.94 -2.31
N VAL A 241 47.38 -20.73 -3.62
CA VAL A 241 48.60 -21.09 -4.36
C VAL A 241 49.77 -20.35 -3.74
N ARG A 242 50.76 -21.08 -3.22
CA ARG A 242 51.91 -20.49 -2.52
C ARG A 242 52.76 -19.69 -3.52
N ALA A 243 52.79 -18.37 -3.40
CA ALA A 243 53.57 -17.51 -4.29
C ALA A 243 55.09 -17.83 -4.19
N PRO A 244 55.84 -17.82 -5.30
CA PRO A 244 57.27 -18.08 -5.28
C PRO A 244 58.02 -16.97 -4.53
N LYS A 245 58.97 -17.35 -3.67
CA LYS A 245 59.79 -16.40 -2.90
C LYS A 245 60.66 -15.56 -3.83
N LYS A 246 60.51 -14.23 -3.81
CA LYS A 246 61.44 -13.29 -4.45
C LYS A 246 62.62 -13.04 -3.52
N THR A 247 63.84 -13.35 -3.95
CA THR A 247 65.09 -12.92 -3.29
C THR A 247 65.45 -11.51 -3.75
N ILE A 248 65.52 -10.56 -2.83
CA ILE A 248 65.96 -9.18 -3.10
C ILE A 248 67.42 -9.06 -2.60
N PRO A 249 68.39 -8.65 -3.44
CA PRO A 249 69.77 -8.46 -3.00
C PRO A 249 69.89 -7.18 -2.14
N TRP A 250 70.74 -7.25 -1.11
CA TRP A 250 70.99 -6.16 -0.17
C TRP A 250 71.75 -4.99 -0.84
N VAL A 251 71.20 -3.78 -0.76
CA VAL A 251 71.90 -2.54 -1.12
C VAL A 251 72.56 -1.99 0.16
N LYS A 252 73.88 -1.73 0.12
CA LYS A 252 74.61 -1.11 1.25
C LYS A 252 74.13 0.34 1.44
N ILE A 253 73.62 0.66 2.63
CA ILE A 253 73.29 2.03 3.04
C ILE A 253 74.60 2.71 3.47
N VAL A 254 74.98 3.81 2.81
CA VAL A 254 76.10 4.65 3.23
C VAL A 254 75.52 5.82 4.03
N THR A 255 75.84 5.93 5.32
CA THR A 255 75.42 7.05 6.17
C THR A 255 76.32 8.27 5.95
N PRO A 256 75.79 9.48 5.71
CA PRO A 256 76.59 10.70 5.62
C PRO A 256 77.08 11.18 7.01
N PRO A 257 78.21 11.92 7.07
CA PRO A 257 78.82 12.36 8.33
C PRO A 257 78.04 13.49 9.04
N THR A 258 78.08 13.47 10.37
CA THR A 258 77.37 14.37 11.29
C THR A 258 78.00 15.78 11.36
N PRO A 259 77.21 16.88 11.37
CA PRO A 259 77.74 18.23 11.55
C PRO A 259 78.05 18.54 13.03
N THR A 260 79.18 19.21 13.28
CA THR A 260 79.65 19.67 14.60
C THR A 260 78.96 20.98 15.02
N THR A 261 78.34 21.01 16.20
CA THR A 261 77.71 22.22 16.76
C THR A 261 78.73 23.02 17.59
N LYS A 262 78.92 24.31 17.28
CA LYS A 262 79.63 25.26 18.15
C LYS A 262 78.67 25.82 19.21
N SER A 263 79.09 25.81 20.49
CA SER A 263 78.42 26.55 21.56
C SER A 263 78.97 27.98 21.64
N ASN A 264 78.10 28.98 21.51
CA ASN A 264 78.35 30.35 21.95
C ASN A 264 77.37 30.64 23.10
N GLN A 265 77.86 30.98 24.30
CA GLN A 265 77.22 31.95 25.20
C GLN A 265 78.29 32.65 26.05
N ILE A 266 78.24 33.98 25.94
CA ILE A 266 78.60 35.12 26.81
C ILE A 266 79.24 34.78 28.15
#